data_AF-A0A060XDV0-F1
#
_entry.id   AF-A0A060XDV0-F1
#
_cell.length_a   1.000
_cell.length_b   1.000
_cell.length_c   1.000
_cell.angle_alpha   90.00
_cell.angle_beta   90.00
_cell.angle_gamma   90.00
#
_symmetry.space_group_name_H-M   'P 1'
#
loop_
_entity.id
_entity.type
_entity.pdbx_description
1 polymer ?
#
loop_
_entity_poly.entity_id
_entity_poly.type
_entity_poly.pdbx_seq_one_letter_code
_entity_poly.pdbx_strand_id
1 'polypeptide(L)'
;MRELLEVHHTTRRPSTGGRPAADNPLRLTAWHFPCKVPPTAAQGSHTRRHCKVCLSGTRISKQRKLTKYMCLACDTPLCISPCFEEYHMLKHY
;
A
#
# COMPACT_ATOMS: atom_id res chain seq x y z
N MET A 1 -12.85 23.24 -12.96
CA MET A 1 -12.61 21.82 -12.55
C MET A 1 -11.13 21.57 -12.22
N ARG A 2 -10.50 22.35 -11.33
CA ARG A 2 -9.14 22.06 -10.82
C ARG A 2 -9.11 21.79 -9.32
N GLU A 3 -10.08 22.33 -8.59
CA GLU A 3 -10.15 22.27 -7.13
C GLU A 3 -10.41 20.86 -6.57
N LEU A 4 -10.95 19.93 -7.37
CA LEU A 4 -11.28 18.58 -6.88
C LEU A 4 -10.08 17.62 -6.78
N LEU A 5 -8.95 17.97 -7.40
CA LEU A 5 -7.74 17.15 -7.36
C LEU A 5 -6.89 17.47 -6.13
N GLU A 6 -6.76 18.75 -5.73
CA GLU A 6 -5.90 19.16 -4.61
C GLU A 6 -6.24 18.51 -3.27
N VAL A 7 -7.53 18.23 -3.02
CA VAL A 7 -7.99 17.64 -1.75
C VAL A 7 -7.45 16.21 -1.52
N HIS A 8 -7.07 15.50 -2.58
CA HIS A 8 -6.58 14.11 -2.47
C HIS A 8 -5.05 14.00 -2.43
N HIS A 9 -4.33 15.12 -2.61
CA HIS A 9 -2.86 15.14 -2.69
C HIS A 9 -2.16 15.24 -1.33
N THR A 10 -2.89 15.43 -0.23
CA THR A 10 -2.27 15.38 1.10
C THR A 10 -1.94 13.92 1.43
N THR A 11 -0.65 13.58 1.46
CA THR A 11 -0.12 12.34 2.07
C THR A 11 -0.72 12.22 3.46
N ARG A 12 -1.79 11.41 3.60
CA ARG A 12 -2.48 11.25 4.89
C ARG A 12 -1.48 10.59 5.84
N ARG A 13 -1.16 11.29 6.94
CA ARG A 13 -0.52 10.64 8.09
C ARG A 13 -1.39 9.43 8.49
N PRO A 14 -0.79 8.29 8.86
CA PRO A 14 -1.56 7.17 9.39
C PRO A 14 -2.44 7.67 10.54
N SER A 15 -3.76 7.57 10.38
CA SER A 15 -4.70 7.92 11.45
C SER A 15 -4.42 7.02 12.64
N THR A 16 -4.16 7.62 13.80
CA THR A 16 -4.03 6.90 15.08
C THR A 16 -5.38 6.36 15.59
N GLY A 17 -6.49 6.64 14.90
CA GLY A 17 -7.83 6.20 15.26
C GLY A 17 -8.26 4.90 14.57
N GLY A 18 -9.01 4.05 15.29
CA GLY A 18 -9.39 2.68 14.93
C GLY A 18 -10.31 2.49 13.71
N ARG A 19 -10.58 3.52 12.89
CA ARG A 19 -11.31 3.36 11.63
C ARG A 19 -10.30 3.19 10.48
N PRO A 20 -10.41 2.12 9.65
CA PRO A 20 -9.55 1.97 8.48
C PRO A 20 -9.65 3.21 7.60
N ALA A 21 -8.50 3.70 7.11
CA ALA A 21 -8.49 4.79 6.15
C ALA A 21 -9.34 4.40 4.94
N ALA A 22 -10.23 5.31 4.51
CA ALA A 22 -11.00 5.13 3.28
C ALA A 22 -10.04 4.84 2.11
N ASP A 23 -10.43 3.94 1.21
CA ASP A 23 -9.63 3.62 0.02
C ASP A 23 -9.35 4.90 -0.77
N ASN A 24 -8.07 5.20 -0.98
CA ASN A 24 -7.66 6.39 -1.71
C ASN A 24 -8.01 6.20 -3.21
N PRO A 25 -8.83 7.05 -3.84
CA PRO A 25 -9.16 6.93 -5.27
C PRO A 25 -7.93 7.02 -6.18
N LEU A 26 -6.84 7.65 -5.72
CA LEU A 26 -5.57 7.72 -6.45
C LEU A 26 -4.86 6.36 -6.55
N ARG A 27 -5.21 5.38 -5.71
CA ARG A 27 -4.71 4.01 -5.80
C ARG A 27 -4.94 3.41 -7.19
N LEU A 28 -6.07 3.73 -7.84
CA LEU A 28 -6.49 3.13 -9.11
C LEU A 28 -6.14 3.97 -10.35
N THR A 29 -5.78 5.25 -10.16
CA THR A 29 -5.67 6.23 -11.26
C THR A 29 -4.28 6.83 -11.41
N ALA A 30 -3.51 6.90 -10.34
CA ALA A 30 -2.16 7.45 -10.38
C ALA A 30 -1.13 6.42 -10.84
N TRP A 31 0.01 6.90 -11.32
CA TRP A 31 1.16 6.06 -11.64
C TRP A 31 1.90 5.67 -10.36
N HIS A 32 1.99 4.37 -10.10
CA HIS A 32 2.61 3.83 -8.88
C HIS A 32 3.86 3.04 -9.24
N PHE A 33 4.94 3.28 -8.49
CA PHE A 33 6.20 2.54 -8.63
C PHE A 33 6.57 1.83 -7.33
N PRO A 34 7.05 0.59 -7.39
CA PRO A 34 7.56 -0.10 -6.21
C PRO A 34 8.89 0.52 -5.77
N CYS A 35 9.03 0.77 -4.47
CA CYS A 35 10.28 1.12 -3.82
C CYS A 35 10.58 0.17 -2.66
N LYS A 36 11.79 0.24 -2.10
CA LYS A 36 12.15 -0.56 -0.92
C LYS A 36 11.51 0.03 0.33
N VAL A 37 11.10 -0.84 1.25
CA VAL A 37 10.66 -0.45 2.59
C VAL A 37 11.81 0.27 3.30
N PRO A 38 11.57 1.44 3.92
CA PRO A 38 12.60 2.16 4.67
C PRO A 38 13.18 1.31 5.81
N PRO A 39 14.50 1.33 6.02
CA PRO A 39 15.14 0.59 7.09
C PRO A 39 14.69 1.11 8.45
N THR A 40 14.54 0.20 9.41
CA THR A 40 14.32 0.52 10.83
C THR A 40 15.61 0.35 11.61
N ALA A 41 15.76 1.02 12.76
CA ALA A 41 16.94 0.87 13.62
C ALA A 41 17.16 -0.60 14.05
N ALA A 42 16.09 -1.36 14.25
CA ALA A 42 16.16 -2.75 14.71
C ALA A 42 16.54 -3.75 13.60
N GLN A 43 16.08 -3.55 12.36
CA GLN A 43 16.25 -4.54 11.28
C GLN A 43 17.12 -4.06 10.11
N GLY A 44 17.48 -2.78 10.05
CA GLY A 44 18.31 -2.20 9.00
C GLY A 44 17.81 -2.55 7.59
N SER A 45 18.71 -2.98 6.72
CA SER A 45 18.42 -3.41 5.33
C SER A 45 17.55 -4.67 5.23
N HIS A 46 17.37 -5.41 6.32
CA HIS A 46 16.51 -6.59 6.39
C HIS A 46 15.07 -6.26 6.76
N THR A 47 14.73 -4.98 6.95
CA THR A 47 13.37 -4.55 7.28
C THR A 47 12.37 -5.08 6.24
N ARG A 48 11.33 -5.76 6.73
CA ARG A 48 10.20 -6.22 5.92
C ARG A 48 8.89 -5.88 6.61
N ARG A 49 7.84 -5.67 5.82
CA ARG A 49 6.47 -5.42 6.31
C ARG A 49 5.50 -6.43 5.71
N HIS A 50 4.36 -6.65 6.35
CA HIS A 50 3.35 -7.57 5.81
C HIS A 50 2.72 -7.00 4.55
N CYS A 51 2.65 -7.80 3.49
CA CYS A 51 1.97 -7.41 2.26
C CYS A 51 0.47 -7.25 2.52
N LYS A 52 -0.11 -6.09 2.17
CA LYS A 52 -1.52 -5.78 2.40
C LYS A 52 -2.46 -6.78 1.70
N VAL A 53 -2.16 -7.12 0.45
CA VAL A 53 -2.96 -8.04 -0.38
C VAL A 53 -2.81 -9.50 0.05
N CYS A 54 -1.63 -9.90 0.54
CA CYS A 54 -1.49 -11.28 1.04
C CYS A 54 -2.19 -11.44 2.40
N LEU A 55 -2.19 -10.37 3.21
CA LEU A 55 -2.88 -10.31 4.49
C LEU A 55 -4.40 -10.17 4.33
N SER A 56 -4.89 -9.61 3.22
CA SER A 56 -6.32 -9.56 2.94
C SER A 56 -6.88 -10.97 2.77
N GLY A 57 -8.14 -11.15 3.22
CA GLY A 57 -8.85 -12.43 3.14
C GLY A 57 -9.53 -12.67 1.80
N THR A 58 -9.26 -11.84 0.80
CA THR A 58 -9.86 -11.84 -0.53
C THR A 58 -9.31 -12.94 -1.43
N ARG A 59 -8.06 -13.35 -1.22
CA ARG A 59 -7.48 -14.51 -1.90
C ARG A 59 -7.91 -15.80 -1.21
N ILE A 60 -8.09 -16.86 -2.01
CA ILE A 60 -8.49 -18.21 -1.57
C ILE A 60 -7.62 -18.72 -0.41
N SER A 61 -6.32 -18.40 -0.40
CA SER A 61 -5.44 -18.66 0.74
C SER A 61 -4.93 -17.35 1.34
N LYS A 62 -5.18 -17.17 2.64
CA LYS A 62 -4.62 -16.07 3.41
C LYS A 62 -3.15 -16.32 3.68
N GLN A 63 -2.28 -15.49 3.12
CA GLN A 63 -0.83 -15.67 3.20
C GLN A 63 -0.21 -14.50 3.96
N ARG A 64 0.42 -14.73 5.13
CA ARG A 64 1.03 -13.63 5.91
C ARG A 64 2.42 -13.22 5.38
N LYS A 65 2.57 -13.07 4.06
CA LYS A 65 3.86 -12.80 3.42
C LYS A 65 4.46 -11.46 3.84
N LEU A 66 5.75 -11.47 4.13
CA LEU A 66 6.58 -10.29 4.37
C LEU A 66 7.26 -9.85 3.07
N THR A 67 7.20 -8.55 2.76
CA THR A 67 7.79 -7.95 1.57
C THR A 67 8.86 -6.92 1.94
N LYS A 68 9.87 -6.82 1.07
CA LYS A 68 10.89 -5.74 1.10
C LYS A 68 10.45 -4.50 0.33
N TYR A 69 9.30 -4.55 -0.34
CA TYR A 69 8.83 -3.51 -1.24
C TYR A 69 7.53 -2.86 -0.77
N MET A 70 7.32 -1.62 -1.16
CA MET A 70 6.11 -0.85 -0.91
C MET A 70 5.81 0.09 -2.08
N CYS A 71 4.56 0.52 -2.19
CA CYS A 71 4.21 1.67 -3.00
C CYS A 71 4.44 2.94 -2.17
N LEU A 72 5.31 3.84 -2.65
CA LEU A 72 5.62 5.09 -1.94
C LEU A 72 4.40 6.02 -1.87
N ALA A 73 3.69 6.17 -2.99
CA ALA A 73 2.53 7.06 -3.08
C ALA A 73 1.34 6.60 -2.20
N CYS A 74 1.20 5.29 -2.00
CA CYS A 74 0.15 4.71 -1.16
C CYS A 74 0.60 4.38 0.28
N ASP A 75 1.88 4.60 0.61
CA ASP A 75 2.53 4.13 1.85
C ASP A 75 2.14 2.68 2.23
N THR A 76 2.04 1.81 1.23
CA THR A 76 1.46 0.47 1.39
C THR A 76 2.47 -0.62 1.02
N PRO A 77 2.82 -1.53 1.95
CA PRO A 77 3.69 -2.67 1.67
C PRO A 77 3.01 -3.71 0.78
N LEU A 78 3.65 -4.05 -0.35
CA LEU A 78 3.14 -4.95 -1.37
C LEU A 78 4.25 -5.88 -1.89
N CYS A 79 3.91 -7.12 -2.24
CA CYS A 79 4.81 -7.93 -3.06
C CYS A 79 4.92 -7.32 -4.47
N ILE A 80 6.09 -7.39 -5.11
CA ILE A 80 6.28 -6.83 -6.47
C ILE A 80 5.25 -7.41 -7.45
N SER A 81 5.06 -8.72 -7.42
CA SER A 81 4.08 -9.42 -8.24
C SER A 81 3.48 -10.58 -7.44
N PRO A 82 2.18 -10.90 -7.62
CA PRO A 82 1.17 -10.15 -8.38
C PRO A 82 0.50 -9.03 -7.56
N CYS A 83 0.83 -8.90 -6.28
CA CYS A 83 0.12 -8.02 -5.35
C CYS A 83 0.16 -6.54 -5.71
N PHE A 84 1.24 -6.04 -6.31
CA PHE A 84 1.35 -4.64 -6.69
C PHE A 84 0.32 -4.28 -7.77
N GLU A 85 0.13 -5.16 -8.74
CA GLU A 85 -0.84 -4.98 -9.82
C GLU A 85 -2.27 -5.07 -9.28
N GLU A 86 -2.59 -6.14 -8.54
CA GLU A 86 -3.92 -6.30 -7.95
C GLU A 86 -4.31 -5.11 -7.06
N TYR A 87 -3.36 -4.61 -6.26
CA TYR A 87 -3.58 -3.44 -5.41
C TYR A 87 -3.74 -2.13 -6.17
N HIS A 88 -3.31 -1.99 -7.43
CA HIS A 88 -3.52 -0.74 -8.18
C HIS A 88 -4.54 -0.88 -9.31
N MET A 89 -5.01 -2.08 -9.62
CA MET A 89 -5.96 -2.33 -10.72
C MET A 89 -7.33 -2.82 -10.24
N LEU A 90 -7.42 -3.56 -9.14
CA LEU A 90 -8.69 -4.13 -8.67
C LEU A 90 -9.36 -3.22 -7.62
N LYS A 91 -10.65 -2.95 -7.80
CA LYS A 91 -11.45 -2.25 -6.78
C LYS A 91 -11.50 -3.04 -5.46
N HIS A 92 -11.57 -4.37 -5.56
CA HIS A 92 -11.52 -5.31 -4.45
C HIS A 92 -10.36 -6.28 -4.68
N TYR A 93 -9.32 -6.20 -3.84
CA TYR A 93 -8.07 -6.97 -3.93
C TYR A 93 -7.88 -7.84 -2.69
#